data_AF-A0A4V3BF48-F1
#
_entry.id   AF-A0A4V3BF48-F1
#
_cell.length_a   1.000
_cell.length_b   1.000
_cell.length_c   1.000
_cell.angle_alpha   90.00
_cell.angle_beta   90.00
_cell.angle_gamma   90.00
#
_symmetry.space_group_name_H-M   'P 1'
#
loop_
_entity.id
_entity.type
_entity.pdbx_description
1 polymer ?
#
loop_
_entity_poly.entity_id
_entity_poly.type
_entity_poly.pdbx_seq_one_letter_code
_entity_poly.pdbx_strand_id
1 'polypeptide(L)'
;MQYQMCSHKKRAFKGSCCNYPQTNYNMRRLYMKDLLIQYLQSADDMKKRIDAFEAEHADVIEAYKEQGKGSLGDRQKAACPVMQELTTMNGMYNELLFVIEWLRSGHNPNVTNAIERRQVYLVDQQVLEVAIEDNQYVKVSDDEYTDYISNADSPISHALRRLSPRELEVFIMMKCEGMSAGDVSQLLNVRVTSVESYLERAKKKIDDELYSNLFLAV
;
A
#
# COMPACT_ATOMS: atom_id res chain seq x y z
N MET A 1 19.99 33.26 39.11
CA MET A 1 19.95 31.79 38.97
C MET A 1 19.55 31.49 37.52
N GLN A 2 20.49 31.58 36.58
CA GLN A 2 21.23 30.44 36.00
C GLN A 2 20.34 29.25 35.65
N TYR A 3 19.79 29.28 34.43
CA TYR A 3 19.40 28.09 33.69
C TYR A 3 20.68 27.38 33.22
N GLN A 4 20.99 26.23 33.82
CA GLN A 4 22.05 25.34 33.35
C GLN A 4 21.54 24.57 32.14
N MET A 5 22.11 24.85 30.96
CA MET A 5 21.96 24.03 29.77
C MET A 5 22.63 22.68 30.02
N CYS A 6 21.84 21.61 30.15
CA CYS A 6 22.38 20.26 30.15
C CYS A 6 22.63 19.83 28.71
N SER A 7 23.90 19.92 28.31
CA SER A 7 24.47 19.34 27.09
C SER A 7 24.28 17.82 27.11
N HIS A 8 23.35 17.30 26.31
CA HIS A 8 23.31 15.88 25.97
C HIS A 8 23.50 15.71 24.46
N LYS A 9 24.63 15.08 24.16
CA LYS A 9 25.17 14.72 22.85
C LYS A 9 24.07 14.16 21.94
N LYS A 10 23.94 14.74 20.75
CA LYS A 10 23.25 14.10 19.61
C LYS A 10 23.96 12.78 19.30
N ARG A 11 23.52 11.67 19.90
CA ARG A 11 23.81 10.34 19.35
C ARG A 11 22.98 10.24 18.08
N ALA A 12 23.66 10.30 16.94
CA ALA A 12 23.10 9.94 15.66
C ALA A 12 22.49 8.54 15.80
N PHE A 13 21.17 8.45 15.77
CA PHE A 13 20.47 7.21 15.53
C PHE A 13 20.88 6.74 14.13
N LYS A 14 21.91 5.89 14.06
CA LYS A 14 22.11 5.00 12.92
C LYS A 14 21.10 3.86 13.07
N GLY A 15 19.82 4.20 12.93
CA GLY A 15 18.77 3.23 12.74
C GLY A 15 18.89 2.69 11.32
N SER A 16 19.47 1.50 11.20
CA SER A 16 19.29 0.63 10.03
C SER A 16 17.84 0.12 10.06
N CYS A 17 16.89 1.03 9.88
CA CYS A 17 15.49 0.68 9.70
C CYS A 17 15.33 0.29 8.23
N CYS A 18 15.14 -1.01 7.99
CA CYS A 18 14.45 -1.51 6.82
C CYS A 18 15.12 -1.17 5.47
N ASN A 19 16.07 -2.01 5.02
CA ASN A 19 16.39 -2.08 3.59
C ASN A 19 15.21 -2.72 2.83
N TYR A 20 14.11 -1.97 2.68
CA TYR A 20 13.19 -2.21 1.57
C TYR A 20 13.98 -1.93 0.29
N PRO A 21 13.98 -2.81 -0.72
CA PRO A 21 14.71 -2.55 -1.95
C PRO A 21 14.19 -1.26 -2.60
N GLN A 22 14.98 -0.17 -2.49
CA GLN A 22 14.65 1.14 -3.06
C GLN A 22 14.47 1.12 -4.59
N THR A 23 14.82 0.01 -5.24
CA THR A 23 14.64 -0.21 -6.67
C THR A 23 13.16 -0.22 -7.09
N ASN A 24 12.24 -0.70 -6.24
CA ASN A 24 10.83 -0.85 -6.63
C ASN A 24 10.04 0.47 -6.55
N TYR A 25 10.40 1.36 -5.61
CA TYR A 25 9.80 2.69 -5.49
C TYR A 25 10.21 3.62 -6.64
N ASN A 26 11.49 3.56 -7.04
CA ASN A 26 11.97 4.32 -8.19
C ASN A 26 11.32 3.85 -9.50
N MET A 27 11.14 2.53 -9.68
CA MET A 27 10.42 1.99 -10.83
C MET A 27 8.96 2.46 -10.87
N ARG A 28 8.17 2.29 -9.79
CA ARG A 28 6.78 2.76 -9.76
C ARG A 28 6.65 4.26 -10.01
N ARG A 29 7.58 5.07 -9.50
CA ARG A 29 7.60 6.52 -9.71
C ARG A 29 7.92 6.89 -11.16
N LEU A 30 8.74 6.11 -11.85
CA LEU A 30 9.04 6.29 -13.26
C LEU A 30 7.84 5.89 -14.13
N TYR A 31 7.26 4.72 -13.91
CA TYR A 31 6.08 4.25 -14.66
C TYR A 31 4.88 5.21 -14.56
N MET A 32 4.63 5.78 -13.38
CA MET A 32 3.55 6.76 -13.19
C MET A 32 3.81 8.07 -13.95
N LYS A 33 5.09 8.48 -14.07
CA LYS A 33 5.45 9.68 -14.85
C LYS A 33 5.30 9.44 -16.34
N ASP A 34 5.74 8.28 -16.83
CA ASP A 34 5.63 7.91 -18.24
C ASP A 34 4.16 7.83 -18.67
N LEU A 35 3.31 7.23 -17.82
CA LEU A 35 1.88 7.19 -18.05
C LEU A 35 1.27 8.60 -18.13
N LEU A 36 1.59 9.48 -17.17
CA LEU A 36 1.08 10.85 -17.18
C LEU A 36 1.50 11.62 -18.44
N ILE A 37 2.74 11.45 -18.89
CA ILE A 37 3.25 12.07 -20.12
C ILE A 37 2.45 11.58 -21.34
N GLN A 38 2.18 10.27 -21.42
CA GLN A 38 1.39 9.69 -22.51
C GLN A 38 -0.05 10.26 -22.55
N TYR A 39 -0.69 10.39 -21.40
CA TYR A 39 -2.04 10.96 -21.32
C TYR A 39 -2.05 12.45 -21.68
N LEU A 40 -1.05 13.23 -21.26
CA LEU A 40 -0.91 14.64 -21.65
C LEU A 40 -0.75 14.81 -23.16
N GLN A 41 0.10 13.99 -23.79
CA GLN A 41 0.25 13.98 -25.25
C GLN A 41 -1.06 13.64 -25.96
N SER A 42 -1.77 12.62 -25.47
CA SER A 42 -3.05 12.19 -26.02
C SER A 42 -4.13 13.27 -25.90
N ALA A 43 -4.15 14.01 -24.78
CA ALA A 43 -5.08 15.12 -24.55
C ALA A 43 -4.77 16.32 -25.47
N ASP A 44 -3.50 16.66 -25.66
CA ASP A 44 -3.08 17.73 -26.58
C ASP A 44 -3.46 17.38 -28.04
N ASP A 45 -3.26 16.13 -28.45
CA ASP A 45 -3.61 15.69 -29.80
C ASP A 45 -5.13 15.63 -30.03
N MET A 46 -5.90 15.21 -29.02
CA MET A 46 -7.36 15.31 -29.03
C MET A 46 -7.83 16.76 -29.20
N LYS A 47 -7.23 17.69 -28.46
CA LYS A 47 -7.59 19.10 -28.52
C LYS A 47 -7.35 19.67 -29.92
N LYS A 48 -6.19 19.39 -30.53
CA LYS A 48 -5.91 19.79 -31.92
C LYS A 48 -6.96 19.26 -32.91
N ARG A 49 -7.43 18.02 -32.71
CA ARG A 49 -8.47 17.43 -33.56
C ARG A 49 -9.82 18.11 -33.38
N ILE A 50 -10.19 18.46 -32.15
CA ILE A 50 -11.41 19.23 -31.86
C ILE A 50 -11.32 20.60 -32.52
N ASP A 51 -10.20 21.32 -32.34
CA ASP A 51 -9.99 22.64 -32.92
C ASP A 51 -10.06 22.61 -34.47
N ALA A 52 -9.48 21.57 -35.10
CA ALA A 52 -9.57 21.36 -36.54
C ALA A 52 -11.01 21.08 -37.00
N PHE A 53 -11.73 20.22 -36.29
CA PHE A 53 -13.13 19.89 -36.58
C PHE A 53 -14.05 21.11 -36.43
N GLU A 54 -13.83 21.92 -35.40
CA GLU A 54 -14.55 23.19 -35.19
C GLU A 54 -14.27 24.20 -36.30
N ALA A 55 -13.04 24.25 -36.83
CA ALA A 55 -12.69 25.12 -37.94
C ALA A 55 -13.32 24.65 -39.28
N GLU A 56 -13.34 23.35 -39.53
CA GLU A 56 -13.95 22.76 -40.74
C GLU A 56 -15.47 22.94 -40.80
N HIS A 57 -16.13 22.93 -39.64
CA HIS A 57 -17.59 23.00 -39.52
C HIS A 57 -18.10 24.29 -38.84
N ALA A 58 -17.31 25.37 -38.93
CA ALA A 58 -17.62 26.64 -38.28
C ALA A 58 -18.97 27.24 -38.74
N ASP A 59 -19.28 27.11 -40.03
CA ASP A 59 -20.51 27.55 -40.69
C ASP A 59 -21.75 26.88 -40.09
N VAL A 60 -21.71 25.55 -39.92
CA VAL A 60 -22.79 24.78 -39.32
C VAL A 60 -22.95 25.17 -37.85
N ILE A 61 -21.84 25.25 -37.11
CA ILE A 61 -21.87 25.62 -35.67
C ILE A 61 -22.47 27.02 -35.48
N GLU A 62 -22.12 27.98 -36.32
CA GLU A 62 -22.65 29.35 -36.29
C GLU A 62 -24.16 29.37 -36.57
N ALA A 63 -24.62 28.66 -37.61
CA ALA A 63 -26.05 28.52 -37.90
C ALA A 63 -26.84 27.90 -36.73
N TYR A 64 -26.25 26.93 -35.99
CA TYR A 64 -26.88 26.37 -34.79
C TYR A 64 -26.91 27.35 -33.61
N LYS A 65 -25.87 28.17 -33.42
CA LYS A 65 -25.83 29.19 -32.35
C LYS A 65 -26.92 30.24 -32.55
N GLU A 66 -27.18 30.64 -33.80
CA GLU A 66 -28.24 31.59 -34.13
C GLU A 66 -29.65 31.04 -33.89
N GLN A 67 -29.85 29.73 -34.07
CA GLN A 67 -31.14 29.06 -33.85
C GLN A 67 -31.44 28.77 -32.36
N GLY A 68 -30.44 28.85 -31.47
CA GLY A 68 -30.49 28.24 -30.13
C GLY A 68 -30.56 29.20 -28.94
N LYS A 69 -31.74 29.74 -28.62
CA LYS A 69 -32.10 30.18 -27.25
C LYS A 69 -33.47 29.60 -26.86
N GLY A 70 -33.50 28.35 -26.37
CA GLY A 70 -34.72 27.69 -25.85
C GLY A 70 -34.65 26.16 -25.84
N SER A 71 -35.63 25.49 -25.21
CA SER A 71 -35.71 24.02 -25.03
C SER A 71 -35.79 23.20 -26.33
N LEU A 72 -36.11 23.84 -27.46
CA LEU A 72 -36.04 23.22 -28.79
C LEU A 72 -34.59 23.01 -29.26
N GLY A 73 -33.65 23.86 -28.80
CA GLY A 73 -32.24 23.78 -29.19
C GLY A 73 -31.55 22.49 -28.78
N ASP A 74 -31.93 21.88 -27.65
CA ASP A 74 -31.33 20.62 -27.19
C ASP A 74 -31.80 19.41 -28.02
N ARG A 75 -33.06 19.41 -28.47
CA ARG A 75 -33.55 18.41 -29.44
C ARG A 75 -32.89 18.58 -30.81
N GLN A 76 -32.67 19.81 -31.26
CA GLN A 76 -31.96 20.09 -32.52
C GLN A 76 -30.48 19.67 -32.45
N LYS A 77 -29.79 19.89 -31.32
CA LYS A 77 -28.42 19.39 -31.10
C LYS A 77 -28.34 17.86 -31.18
N ALA A 78 -29.34 17.17 -30.63
CA ALA A 78 -29.45 15.71 -30.74
C ALA A 78 -29.83 15.23 -32.15
N ALA A 79 -30.26 16.10 -33.07
CA ALA A 79 -30.58 15.75 -34.45
C ALA A 79 -29.44 16.04 -35.44
N CYS A 80 -28.52 16.95 -35.10
CA CYS A 80 -27.39 17.31 -35.95
C CYS A 80 -26.22 16.34 -35.77
N PRO A 81 -25.78 15.63 -36.84
CA PRO A 81 -24.62 14.75 -36.74
C PRO A 81 -23.35 15.48 -36.29
N VAL A 82 -23.11 16.69 -36.81
CA VAL A 82 -21.91 17.49 -36.48
C VAL A 82 -21.84 17.84 -34.99
N MET A 83 -22.97 18.26 -34.40
CA MET A 83 -23.01 18.58 -32.97
C MET A 83 -22.92 17.35 -32.08
N GLN A 84 -23.45 16.21 -32.50
CA GLN A 84 -23.29 14.93 -31.79
C GLN A 84 -21.82 14.49 -31.76
N GLU A 85 -21.15 14.55 -32.91
CA GLU A 85 -19.72 14.22 -33.03
C GLU A 85 -18.89 15.15 -32.13
N LEU A 86 -19.11 16.47 -32.21
CA LEU A 86 -18.41 17.44 -31.37
C LEU A 86 -18.66 17.23 -29.87
N THR A 87 -19.89 16.86 -29.49
CA THR A 87 -20.21 16.53 -28.08
C THR A 87 -19.47 15.28 -27.63
N THR A 88 -19.39 14.26 -28.49
CA THR A 88 -18.69 13.00 -28.21
C THR A 88 -17.18 13.24 -28.07
N MET A 89 -16.57 13.98 -29.00
CA MET A 89 -15.14 14.32 -28.92
C MET A 89 -14.80 15.13 -27.67
N ASN A 90 -15.64 16.11 -27.31
CA ASN A 90 -15.47 16.88 -26.06
C ASN A 90 -15.65 16.01 -24.82
N GLY A 91 -16.60 15.06 -24.83
CA GLY A 91 -16.75 14.07 -23.76
C GLY A 91 -15.47 13.25 -23.57
N MET A 92 -14.91 12.72 -24.65
CA MET A 92 -13.66 11.96 -24.61
C MET A 92 -12.47 12.80 -24.14
N TYR A 93 -12.40 14.09 -24.52
CA TYR A 93 -11.37 15.02 -24.03
C TYR A 93 -11.50 15.27 -22.52
N ASN A 94 -12.72 15.45 -22.01
CA ASN A 94 -12.98 15.64 -20.58
C ASN A 94 -12.62 14.39 -19.76
N GLU A 95 -12.87 13.19 -20.28
CA GLU A 95 -12.43 11.93 -19.64
C GLU A 95 -10.90 11.88 -19.52
N LEU A 96 -10.15 12.30 -20.56
CA LEU A 96 -8.69 12.38 -20.48
C LEU A 96 -8.22 13.39 -19.42
N LEU A 97 -8.84 14.58 -19.37
CA LEU A 97 -8.52 15.58 -18.35
C LEU A 97 -8.80 15.08 -16.93
N PHE A 98 -9.92 14.37 -16.74
CA PHE A 98 -10.28 13.74 -15.48
C PHE A 98 -9.21 12.74 -15.02
N VAL A 99 -8.75 11.86 -15.92
CA VAL A 99 -7.69 10.89 -15.61
C VAL A 99 -6.37 11.59 -15.32
N ILE A 100 -6.01 12.63 -16.07
CA ILE A 100 -4.80 13.44 -15.83
C ILE A 100 -4.83 14.08 -14.44
N GLU A 101 -5.96 14.67 -14.04
CA GLU A 101 -6.11 15.30 -12.73
C GLU A 101 -6.06 14.28 -11.60
N TRP A 102 -6.66 13.11 -11.80
CA TRP A 102 -6.56 12.00 -10.85
C TRP A 102 -5.12 11.50 -10.71
N LEU A 103 -4.41 11.28 -11.81
CA LEU A 103 -3.00 10.84 -11.76
C LEU A 103 -2.07 11.88 -11.13
N ARG A 104 -2.37 13.18 -11.27
CA ARG A 104 -1.60 14.28 -10.64
C ARG A 104 -1.87 14.43 -9.16
N SER A 105 -3.13 14.40 -8.75
CA SER A 105 -3.57 14.64 -7.36
C SER A 105 -3.53 13.37 -6.51
N GLY A 106 -3.62 12.20 -7.14
CA GLY A 106 -3.83 10.91 -6.48
C GLY A 106 -5.24 10.74 -5.92
N HIS A 107 -6.19 11.64 -6.23
CA HIS A 107 -7.56 11.64 -5.72
C HIS A 107 -8.59 11.87 -6.84
N ASN A 108 -9.85 11.46 -6.62
CA ASN A 108 -10.92 11.63 -7.60
C ASN A 108 -11.33 13.12 -7.68
N PRO A 109 -11.18 13.78 -8.83
CA PRO A 109 -11.45 15.22 -8.96
C PRO A 109 -12.95 15.60 -8.93
N ASN A 110 -13.86 14.66 -9.20
CA ASN A 110 -15.30 14.93 -9.16
C ASN A 110 -15.87 15.05 -7.74
N VAL A 111 -15.08 14.68 -6.72
CA VAL A 111 -15.51 14.74 -5.33
C VAL A 111 -15.08 16.08 -4.72
N THR A 112 -15.81 17.14 -5.05
CA THR A 112 -15.54 18.50 -4.54
C THR A 112 -15.86 18.65 -3.04
N ASN A 113 -16.77 17.82 -2.53
CA ASN A 113 -17.28 17.83 -1.16
C ASN A 113 -16.97 16.52 -0.41
N ALA A 114 -15.82 15.91 -0.70
CA ALA A 114 -15.39 14.79 0.08
C ALA A 114 -15.18 15.30 1.51
N ILE A 115 -15.98 14.81 2.46
CA ILE A 115 -15.62 14.74 3.87
C ILE A 115 -14.44 13.76 3.96
N GLU A 116 -13.36 14.05 3.27
CA GLU A 116 -12.14 13.27 3.26
C GLU A 116 -11.08 14.15 3.90
N ARG A 117 -10.63 13.69 5.08
CA ARG A 117 -9.37 14.07 5.74
C ARG A 117 -9.29 15.36 6.57
N ARG A 118 -10.35 16.14 6.80
CA ARG A 118 -10.32 16.96 8.03
C ARG A 118 -10.39 16.08 9.27
N GLN A 119 -11.05 14.93 9.22
CA GLN A 119 -11.04 14.01 10.36
C GLN A 119 -9.72 13.24 10.54
N VAL A 120 -8.96 12.97 9.48
CA VAL A 120 -7.64 12.33 9.63
C VAL A 120 -6.64 13.24 10.39
N TYR A 121 -6.82 14.57 10.35
CA TYR A 121 -6.03 15.54 11.11
C TYR A 121 -6.77 16.15 12.33
N LEU A 122 -8.04 15.79 12.57
CA LEU A 122 -8.80 16.13 13.80
C LEU A 122 -8.82 14.98 14.81
N VAL A 123 -8.46 13.77 14.38
CA VAL A 123 -8.13 12.69 15.29
C VAL A 123 -6.81 13.09 15.93
N ASP A 124 -6.88 13.40 17.23
CA ASP A 124 -5.71 13.66 18.06
C ASP A 124 -4.68 12.56 17.83
N GLN A 125 -3.40 12.90 17.78
CA GLN A 125 -2.34 11.92 17.58
C GLN A 125 -2.42 10.80 18.63
N GLN A 126 -2.91 11.13 19.82
CA GLN A 126 -3.19 10.17 20.89
C GLN A 126 -4.26 9.13 20.52
N VAL A 127 -5.28 9.51 19.75
CA VAL A 127 -6.33 8.59 19.31
C VAL A 127 -5.83 7.69 18.17
N LEU A 128 -4.93 8.19 17.31
CA LEU A 128 -4.25 7.35 16.32
C LEU A 128 -3.31 6.34 16.98
N GLU A 129 -2.56 6.75 18.02
CA GLU A 129 -1.71 5.85 18.81
C GLU A 129 -2.56 4.73 19.45
N VAL A 130 -3.67 5.07 20.10
CA VAL A 130 -4.59 4.09 20.69
C VAL A 130 -5.24 3.18 19.63
N ALA A 131 -5.63 3.71 18.47
CA ALA A 131 -6.22 2.88 17.41
C ALA A 131 -5.21 1.93 16.75
N ILE A 132 -3.92 2.29 16.73
CA ILE A 132 -2.83 1.42 16.27
C ILE A 132 -2.53 0.36 17.34
N GLU A 133 -2.55 0.73 18.63
CA GLU A 133 -2.43 -0.19 19.76
C GLU A 133 -3.57 -1.21 19.80
N ASP A 134 -4.81 -0.77 19.56
CA ASP A 134 -6.00 -1.62 19.67
C ASP A 134 -6.13 -2.63 18.51
N ASN A 135 -5.57 -2.35 17.33
CA ASN A 135 -6.06 -3.05 16.13
C ASN A 135 -5.14 -4.09 15.47
N GLN A 136 -3.83 -4.21 15.73
CA GLN A 136 -3.03 -5.15 14.89
C GLN A 136 -1.89 -5.99 15.49
N TYR A 137 -1.34 -5.73 16.68
CA TYR A 137 -0.43 -6.69 17.34
C TYR A 137 -0.12 -6.17 18.76
N VAL A 138 -0.72 -6.76 19.80
CA VAL A 138 -0.29 -6.46 21.18
C VAL A 138 0.92 -7.35 21.46
N LYS A 139 2.13 -6.77 21.38
CA LYS A 139 3.35 -7.49 21.78
C LYS A 139 3.23 -7.78 23.28
N VAL A 140 3.11 -9.05 23.65
CA VAL A 140 2.88 -9.49 25.04
C VAL A 140 4.13 -9.26 25.92
N SER A 141 5.31 -9.16 25.32
CA SER A 141 6.59 -8.92 26.00
C SER A 141 7.51 -8.01 25.20
N ASP A 142 8.32 -7.18 25.86
CA ASP A 142 9.33 -6.36 25.19
C ASP A 142 10.48 -7.19 24.59
N ASP A 143 10.68 -8.41 25.08
CA ASP A 143 11.71 -9.33 24.60
C ASP A 143 11.47 -9.76 23.15
N GLU A 144 12.55 -9.89 22.37
CA GLU A 144 12.49 -10.47 21.03
C GLU A 144 12.87 -11.96 21.04
N TYR A 145 12.31 -12.75 20.12
CA TYR A 145 12.71 -14.16 19.98
C TYR A 145 14.20 -14.34 19.70
N THR A 146 14.80 -13.37 19.02
CA THR A 146 16.25 -13.28 18.76
C THR A 146 17.06 -13.29 20.04
N ASP A 147 16.59 -12.66 21.11
CA ASP A 147 17.29 -12.63 22.40
C ASP A 147 17.34 -14.03 23.01
N TYR A 148 16.25 -14.78 22.97
CA TYR A 148 16.18 -16.15 23.48
C TYR A 148 16.93 -17.17 22.61
N ILE A 149 16.91 -16.98 21.29
CA ILE A 149 17.57 -17.89 20.33
C ILE A 149 19.09 -17.67 20.33
N SER A 150 19.55 -16.41 20.39
CA SER A 150 20.97 -16.06 20.29
C SER A 150 21.73 -16.08 21.62
N ASN A 151 21.02 -15.99 22.74
CA ASN A 151 21.65 -16.06 24.07
C ASN A 151 22.14 -17.48 24.37
N ALA A 152 23.44 -17.70 24.17
CA ALA A 152 24.09 -18.98 24.38
C ALA A 152 24.08 -19.47 25.85
N ASP A 153 23.83 -18.58 26.81
CA ASP A 153 23.77 -18.92 28.23
C ASP A 153 22.35 -19.36 28.66
N SER A 154 21.36 -19.27 27.76
CA SER A 154 19.99 -19.68 28.03
C SER A 154 19.79 -21.18 27.78
N PRO A 155 19.22 -21.93 28.73
CA PRO A 155 18.88 -23.35 28.51
C PRO A 155 17.92 -23.53 27.32
N ILE A 156 17.03 -22.57 27.10
CA ILE A 156 16.07 -22.61 25.99
C ILE A 156 16.78 -22.51 24.63
N SER A 157 17.85 -21.71 24.55
CA SER A 157 18.65 -21.58 23.31
C SER A 157 19.25 -22.93 22.89
N HIS A 158 19.77 -23.70 23.85
CA HIS A 158 20.33 -25.03 23.58
C HIS A 158 19.30 -25.98 22.97
N ALA A 159 18.09 -26.03 23.52
CA ALA A 159 17.01 -26.86 22.97
C ALA A 159 16.61 -26.42 21.55
N LEU A 160 16.53 -25.12 21.31
CA LEU A 160 16.09 -24.56 20.03
C LEU A 160 17.16 -24.65 18.93
N ARG A 161 18.45 -24.64 19.28
CA ARG A 161 19.56 -24.67 18.31
C ARG A 161 19.65 -25.97 17.53
N ARG A 162 19.08 -27.07 18.03
CA ARG A 162 19.04 -28.38 17.37
C ARG A 162 18.08 -28.43 16.19
N LEU A 163 17.10 -27.52 16.16
CA LEU A 163 16.07 -27.44 15.13
C LEU A 163 16.66 -26.94 13.80
N SER A 164 16.12 -27.42 12.68
CA SER A 164 16.40 -26.79 11.39
C SER A 164 15.66 -25.44 11.29
N PRO A 165 16.12 -24.50 10.42
CA PRO A 165 15.49 -23.19 10.31
C PRO A 165 13.98 -23.24 10.04
N ARG A 166 13.52 -24.21 9.23
CA ARG A 166 12.10 -24.39 8.91
C ARG A 166 11.29 -25.00 10.06
N GLU A 167 11.89 -25.91 10.82
CA GLU A 167 11.24 -26.48 12.02
C GLU A 167 11.12 -25.41 13.12
N LEU A 168 12.15 -24.57 13.29
CA LEU A 168 12.16 -23.46 14.24
C LEU A 168 11.10 -22.41 13.88
N GLU A 169 11.04 -22.00 12.62
CA GLU A 169 10.06 -21.03 12.11
C GLU A 169 8.62 -21.51 12.34
N VAL A 170 8.31 -22.76 11.96
CA VAL A 170 6.98 -23.36 12.19
C VAL A 170 6.68 -23.50 13.68
N PHE A 171 7.67 -23.87 14.51
CA PHE A 171 7.49 -24.00 15.94
C PHE A 171 7.12 -22.67 16.59
N ILE A 172 7.82 -21.58 16.27
CA ILE A 172 7.53 -20.24 16.80
C ILE A 172 6.13 -19.78 16.38
N MET A 173 5.79 -19.89 15.09
CA MET A 173 4.48 -19.45 14.57
C MET A 173 3.30 -20.22 15.19
N MET A 174 3.43 -21.53 15.38
CA MET A 174 2.34 -22.35 15.91
C MET A 174 2.25 -22.36 17.43
N LYS A 175 3.39 -22.34 18.14
CA LYS A 175 3.44 -22.53 19.60
C LYS A 175 3.65 -21.26 20.39
N CYS A 176 4.36 -20.28 19.85
CA CYS A 176 4.56 -19.00 20.52
C CYS A 176 3.47 -18.01 20.09
N GLU A 177 3.22 -17.89 18.78
CA GLU A 177 2.22 -16.95 18.23
C GLU A 177 0.79 -17.52 18.15
N GLY A 178 0.63 -18.84 18.31
CA GLY A 178 -0.69 -19.48 18.32
C GLY A 178 -1.42 -19.53 16.97
N MET A 179 -0.70 -19.41 15.85
CA MET A 179 -1.29 -19.47 14.50
C MET A 179 -1.83 -20.88 14.20
N SER A 180 -2.83 -20.95 13.31
CA SER A 180 -3.33 -22.24 12.83
C SER A 180 -2.41 -22.85 11.76
N ALA A 181 -2.44 -24.17 11.61
CA ALA A 181 -1.62 -24.86 10.59
C ALA A 181 -1.99 -24.42 9.15
N GLY A 182 -3.24 -24.00 8.94
CA GLY A 182 -3.71 -23.45 7.67
C GLY A 182 -3.08 -22.09 7.36
N ASP A 183 -3.03 -21.19 8.35
CA ASP A 183 -2.46 -19.85 8.19
C ASP A 183 -0.95 -19.92 7.95
N VAL A 184 -0.26 -20.77 8.71
CA VAL A 184 1.19 -21.01 8.54
C VAL A 184 1.51 -21.64 7.18
N SER A 185 0.65 -22.55 6.71
CA SER A 185 0.76 -23.17 5.38
C SER A 185 0.67 -22.12 4.27
N GLN A 186 -0.25 -21.17 4.37
CA GLN A 186 -0.38 -20.06 3.43
C GLN A 186 0.82 -19.11 3.50
N LEU A 187 1.27 -18.76 4.71
CA LEU A 187 2.38 -17.84 4.93
C LEU A 187 3.72 -18.38 4.39
N LEU A 188 4.00 -19.66 4.63
CA LEU A 188 5.23 -20.31 4.19
C LEU A 188 5.13 -20.91 2.78
N ASN A 189 3.94 -20.89 2.17
CA ASN A 189 3.62 -21.52 0.89
C ASN A 189 4.02 -23.01 0.83
N VAL A 190 3.67 -23.76 1.88
CA VAL A 190 3.90 -25.21 1.98
C VAL A 190 2.57 -25.90 2.27
N ARG A 191 2.44 -27.18 1.93
CA ARG A 191 1.22 -27.96 2.28
C ARG A 191 1.05 -28.06 3.80
N VAL A 192 -0.19 -28.04 4.26
CA VAL A 192 -0.56 -28.19 5.69
C VAL A 192 0.08 -29.43 6.31
N THR A 193 0.08 -30.56 5.60
CA THR A 193 0.71 -31.81 6.06
C THR A 193 2.21 -31.68 6.28
N SER A 194 2.89 -30.82 5.51
CA SER A 194 4.31 -30.53 5.70
C SER A 194 4.54 -29.69 6.95
N VAL A 195 3.68 -28.70 7.22
CA VAL A 195 3.72 -27.88 8.45
C VAL A 195 3.58 -28.76 9.69
N GLU A 196 2.60 -29.67 9.69
CA GLU A 196 2.41 -30.64 10.78
C GLU A 196 3.65 -31.54 10.95
N SER A 197 4.21 -32.04 9.84
CA SER A 197 5.43 -32.86 9.86
C SER A 197 6.67 -32.09 10.38
N TYR A 198 6.77 -30.78 10.13
CA TYR A 198 7.83 -29.95 10.69
C TYR A 198 7.63 -29.76 12.19
N LEU A 199 6.40 -29.52 12.64
CA LEU A 199 6.07 -29.36 14.06
C LEU A 199 6.32 -30.64 14.87
N GLU A 200 5.95 -31.80 14.35
CA GLU A 200 6.17 -33.08 15.03
C GLU A 200 7.66 -33.41 15.16
N ARG A 201 8.44 -33.20 14.10
CA ARG A 201 9.90 -33.34 14.15
C ARG A 201 10.55 -32.35 15.11
N ALA A 202 10.03 -31.12 15.16
CA ALA A 202 10.52 -30.11 16.09
C ALA A 202 10.33 -30.56 17.54
N LYS A 203 9.13 -31.02 17.91
CA LYS A 203 8.83 -31.55 19.24
C LYS A 203 9.74 -32.72 19.61
N LYS A 204 9.86 -33.70 18.72
CA LYS A 204 10.71 -34.87 18.96
C LYS A 204 12.17 -34.47 19.22
N LYS A 205 12.71 -33.55 18.42
CA LYS A 205 14.07 -33.05 18.62
C LYS A 205 14.22 -32.33 19.96
N ILE A 206 13.26 -31.50 20.35
CA ILE A 206 13.28 -30.81 21.64
C ILE A 206 13.22 -31.82 22.79
N ASP A 207 12.33 -32.81 22.72
CA ASP A 207 12.21 -33.86 23.72
C ASP A 207 13.50 -34.66 23.86
N ASP A 208 14.10 -35.10 22.74
CA ASP A 208 15.39 -35.80 22.74
C ASP A 208 16.50 -34.92 23.37
N GLU A 209 16.49 -33.62 23.09
CA GLU A 209 17.47 -32.64 23.57
C GLU A 209 17.31 -32.36 25.07
N LEU A 210 16.09 -32.44 25.62
CA LEU A 210 15.81 -32.33 27.05
C LEU A 210 16.37 -33.51 27.85
N TYR A 211 16.28 -34.74 27.32
CA TYR A 211 16.80 -35.94 27.99
C TYR A 211 18.31 -36.14 27.78
N SER A 212 18.88 -35.62 26.69
CA SER A 212 20.29 -35.87 26.32
C SER A 212 21.26 -34.75 26.71
N ASN A 213 20.80 -33.50 26.83
CA ASN A 213 21.70 -32.41 27.22
C ASN A 213 21.94 -32.33 28.70
N LEU A 214 23.22 -32.37 29.05
CA LEU A 214 23.72 -32.12 30.39
C LEU A 214 23.35 -30.73 30.95
N PHE A 215 23.14 -29.74 30.08
CA PHE A 215 22.77 -28.37 30.47
C PHE A 215 21.26 -28.17 30.72
N LEU A 216 20.42 -29.14 30.31
CA LEU A 216 18.96 -29.08 30.40
C LEU A 216 18.36 -30.19 31.27
N ALA A 217 19.12 -31.26 31.50
CA ALA A 217 18.74 -32.34 32.39
C ALA A 217 18.58 -31.81 33.82
N VAL A 218 17.33 -31.82 34.30
CA VAL A 218 16.96 -31.65 35.71
C VAL A 218 17.03 -32.99 36.42
#